data_AF-A0A951ACF4-F1
#
_entry.id   AF-A0A951ACF4-F1
#
_cell.length_a   1.000
_cell.length_b   1.000
_cell.length_c   1.000
_cell.angle_alpha   90.00
_cell.angle_beta   90.00
_cell.angle_gamma   90.00
#
_symmetry.space_group_name_H-M   'P 1'
#
loop_
_entity.id
_entity.type
_entity.pdbx_description
1 polymer ?
#
loop_
_entity_poly.entity_id
_entity_poly.type
_entity_poly.pdbx_seq_one_letter_code
_entity_poly.pdbx_strand_id
1 'polypeptide(L)'
;TDAGKEKFPAEKLNDKIRGTGVTYEDLALKFLYWTGGRVLGDETVHARSCWKLQLAAPPATPKLRESGPGDSQYANVFLWVDKKSGALMRMEGYDANGKLAKRFEVVSTQKIDNRWFLKQMRVEEMQPGTNKVESRTYLEIKK
;
A
#
# COMPACT_ATOMS: atom_id res chain seq x y z
N THR A 1 11.11 5.81 28.80
CA THR A 1 11.97 6.90 28.29
C THR A 1 11.63 7.10 26.82
N ASP A 2 10.87 8.15 26.50
CA ASP A 2 10.44 8.48 25.13
C ASP A 2 11.52 9.20 24.29
N ALA A 3 12.78 9.17 24.74
CA ALA A 3 13.91 9.90 24.16
C ALA A 3 14.35 9.45 22.74
N GLY A 4 13.60 8.55 22.10
CA GLY A 4 13.90 8.04 20.75
C GLY A 4 12.72 8.10 19.79
N LYS A 5 11.58 8.72 20.16
CA LYS A 5 10.41 8.85 19.29
C LYS A 5 10.24 10.31 18.87
N GLU A 6 10.55 10.60 17.62
CA GLU A 6 10.21 11.88 17.00
C GLU A 6 8.91 11.71 16.21
N LYS A 7 7.97 12.65 16.36
CA LYS A 7 6.72 12.65 15.59
C LYS A 7 7.06 13.01 14.14
N PHE A 8 6.84 12.08 13.21
CA PHE A 8 7.00 12.36 11.79
C PHE A 8 5.89 13.32 11.32
N PRO A 9 6.21 14.40 10.58
CA PRO A 9 5.20 15.35 10.10
C PRO A 9 4.25 14.67 9.12
N ALA A 10 2.95 14.84 9.31
CA ALA A 10 1.94 14.12 8.54
C ALA A 10 1.86 14.62 7.09
N GLU A 11 2.12 15.90 6.85
CA GLU A 11 2.21 16.50 5.52
C GLU A 11 3.29 15.86 4.64
N LYS A 12 4.29 15.21 5.25
CA LYS A 12 5.36 14.50 4.53
C LYS A 12 5.00 13.05 4.18
N LEU A 13 3.84 12.54 4.60
CA LEU A 13 3.47 11.15 4.34
C LEU A 13 3.38 10.85 2.85
N ASN A 14 2.94 11.81 2.05
CA ASN A 14 2.82 11.65 0.60
C ASN A 14 4.14 11.91 -0.15
N ASP A 15 5.20 12.31 0.56
CA ASP A 15 6.50 12.56 -0.06
C ASP A 15 7.16 11.25 -0.49
N LYS A 16 7.79 11.27 -1.67
CA LYS A 16 8.59 10.17 -2.18
C LYS A 16 9.85 9.98 -1.35
N ILE A 17 10.14 8.73 -0.99
CA ILE A 17 11.36 8.36 -0.29
C ILE A 17 12.50 8.38 -1.29
N ARG A 18 13.44 9.32 -1.13
CA ARG A 18 14.68 9.42 -1.93
C ARG A 18 14.44 9.37 -3.45
N GLY A 19 13.35 9.98 -3.94
CA GLY A 19 12.99 10.00 -5.35
C GLY A 19 12.47 8.67 -5.93
N THR A 20 12.24 7.66 -5.11
CA THR A 20 11.61 6.39 -5.53
C THR A 20 10.10 6.56 -5.70
N GLY A 21 9.43 5.59 -6.35
CA GLY A 21 7.97 5.54 -6.45
C GLY A 21 7.25 5.15 -5.14
N VAL A 22 7.98 5.03 -4.03
CA VAL A 22 7.45 4.69 -2.71
C VAL A 22 7.38 5.94 -1.85
N THR A 23 6.23 6.19 -1.24
CA THR A 23 6.01 7.30 -0.30
C THR A 23 6.15 6.86 1.16
N TYR A 24 6.25 7.81 2.08
CA TYR A 24 6.25 7.48 3.52
C TYR A 24 4.94 6.84 3.97
N GLU A 25 3.81 7.20 3.38
CA GLU A 25 2.51 6.56 3.63
C GLU A 25 2.52 5.08 3.22
N ASP A 26 3.11 4.77 2.06
CA ASP A 26 3.24 3.40 1.56
C ASP A 26 4.12 2.56 2.49
N LEU A 27 5.26 3.11 2.93
CA LEU A 27 6.17 2.44 3.84
C LEU A 27 5.54 2.20 5.22
N ALA A 28 4.76 3.17 5.72
CA ALA A 28 4.04 3.06 6.98
C ALA A 28 2.79 2.16 6.90
N LEU A 29 2.35 1.79 5.69
CA LEU A 29 1.12 1.04 5.43
C LEU A 29 -0.10 1.67 6.13
N LYS A 30 -0.19 3.01 6.13
CA LYS A 30 -1.17 3.77 6.93
C LYS A 30 -2.62 3.33 6.66
N PHE A 31 -2.93 2.96 5.43
CA PHE A 31 -4.24 2.47 5.01
C PHE A 31 -4.69 1.21 5.77
N LEU A 32 -3.78 0.39 6.31
CA LEU A 32 -4.14 -0.78 7.13
C LEU A 32 -4.80 -0.40 8.46
N TYR A 33 -4.65 0.84 8.91
CA TYR A 33 -5.27 1.35 10.14
C TYR A 33 -6.65 1.98 9.88
N TRP A 34 -7.11 2.02 8.63
CA TRP A 34 -8.45 2.51 8.31
C TRP A 34 -9.51 1.54 8.81
N THR A 35 -10.52 2.07 9.49
CA THR A 35 -11.66 1.29 9.97
C THR A 35 -12.68 1.05 8.87
N GLY A 36 -13.39 -0.08 8.92
CA GLY A 36 -14.51 -0.36 8.00
C GLY A 36 -14.11 -1.07 6.71
N GLY A 37 -12.95 -1.73 6.69
CA GLY A 37 -12.54 -2.60 5.59
C GLY A 37 -13.54 -3.74 5.34
N ARG A 38 -13.68 -4.14 4.06
CA ARG A 38 -14.66 -5.16 3.64
C ARG A 38 -13.98 -6.20 2.75
N VAL A 39 -14.35 -7.47 2.92
CA VAL A 39 -14.00 -8.52 1.97
C VAL A 39 -15.02 -8.50 0.84
N LEU A 40 -14.54 -8.33 -0.39
CA LEU A 40 -15.38 -8.27 -1.59
C LEU A 40 -15.56 -9.63 -2.26
N GLY A 41 -14.66 -10.58 -1.99
CA GLY A 41 -14.72 -11.93 -2.52
C GLY A 41 -13.32 -12.49 -2.75
N ASP A 42 -13.27 -13.45 -3.66
CA ASP A 42 -12.08 -14.22 -3.96
C ASP A 42 -11.56 -13.92 -5.37
N GLU A 43 -10.26 -13.71 -5.49
CA GLU A 43 -9.60 -13.53 -6.78
C GLU A 43 -8.27 -14.29 -6.82
N THR A 44 -7.78 -14.61 -8.02
CA THR A 44 -6.48 -15.27 -8.19
C THR A 44 -5.41 -14.26 -8.61
N VAL A 45 -4.29 -14.23 -7.88
CA VAL A 45 -3.10 -13.44 -8.23
C VAL A 45 -1.91 -14.39 -8.34
N HIS A 46 -1.26 -14.45 -9.51
CA HIS A 46 -0.12 -15.37 -9.77
C HIS A 46 -0.38 -16.82 -9.31
N ALA A 47 -1.54 -17.38 -9.67
CA ALA A 47 -2.00 -18.73 -9.28
C ALA A 47 -2.24 -18.93 -7.76
N ARG A 48 -2.30 -17.85 -6.98
CA ARG A 48 -2.59 -17.86 -5.55
C ARG A 48 -4.03 -17.40 -5.32
N SER A 49 -4.82 -18.20 -4.59
CA SER A 49 -6.16 -17.79 -4.18
C SER A 49 -6.05 -16.73 -3.09
N CYS A 50 -6.62 -15.56 -3.35
CA CYS A 50 -6.55 -14.40 -2.47
C CYS A 50 -7.95 -13.94 -2.07
N TRP A 51 -8.09 -13.41 -0.85
CA TRP A 51 -9.20 -12.52 -0.54
C TRP A 51 -8.93 -11.15 -1.18
N LYS A 52 -9.94 -10.57 -1.82
CA LYS A 52 -9.92 -9.16 -2.22
C LYS A 52 -10.61 -8.34 -1.14
N LEU A 53 -9.86 -7.41 -0.56
CA LEU A 53 -10.36 -6.47 0.43
C LEU A 53 -10.44 -5.07 -0.15
N GLN A 54 -11.43 -4.29 0.29
CA GLN A 54 -11.53 -2.86 0.05
C GLN A 54 -11.38 -2.11 1.36
N LEU A 55 -10.49 -1.11 1.38
CA LEU A 55 -10.30 -0.16 2.46
C LEU A 55 -10.63 1.24 1.93
N ALA A 56 -11.64 1.88 2.48
CA ALA A 56 -12.00 3.26 2.14
C ALA A 56 -11.33 4.22 3.13
N ALA A 57 -10.80 5.34 2.63
CA ALA A 57 -10.23 6.36 3.48
C ALA A 57 -11.31 6.86 4.47
N PRO A 58 -10.99 7.03 5.77
CA PRO A 58 -11.94 7.56 6.72
C PRO A 58 -12.34 8.97 6.32
N PRO A 59 -13.61 9.37 6.52
CA PRO A 59 -14.03 10.74 6.25
C PRO A 59 -13.18 11.71 7.07
N ALA A 60 -12.80 12.84 6.47
CA ALA A 60 -12.01 13.85 7.16
C ALA A 60 -12.78 14.35 8.39
N THR A 61 -12.35 13.95 9.59
CA THR A 61 -12.92 14.43 10.85
C THR A 61 -12.07 15.57 11.42
N PRO A 62 -12.64 16.44 12.27
CA PRO A 62 -11.87 17.49 12.95
C PRO A 62 -10.72 16.94 13.81
N LYS A 63 -10.83 15.72 14.36
CA LYS A 63 -9.72 15.06 15.08
C LYS A 63 -8.61 14.56 14.15
N LEU A 64 -8.96 14.14 12.93
CA LEU A 64 -7.97 13.83 11.89
C LEU A 64 -7.21 15.08 11.42
N ARG A 65 -7.81 16.29 11.53
CA ARG A 65 -7.13 17.56 11.21
C ARG A 65 -5.99 17.93 12.15
N GLU A 66 -5.95 17.44 13.39
CA GLU A 66 -4.77 17.59 14.28
C GLU A 66 -3.57 16.78 13.78
N SER A 67 -3.84 15.76 12.95
CA SER A 67 -2.86 15.04 12.14
C SER A 67 -2.79 15.54 10.69
N GLY A 68 -3.52 16.59 10.29
CA GLY A 68 -3.51 17.16 8.92
C GLY A 68 -4.81 16.91 8.13
N PRO A 69 -5.17 17.79 7.17
CA PRO A 69 -6.36 17.59 6.33
C PRO A 69 -6.11 16.51 5.27
N GLY A 70 -7.04 15.56 5.07
CA GLY A 70 -7.04 14.70 3.86
C GLY A 70 -5.75 13.88 3.70
N ASP A 71 -5.47 13.07 4.70
CA ASP A 71 -4.14 12.66 5.15
C ASP A 71 -3.49 11.48 4.38
N SER A 72 -4.03 11.18 3.20
CA SER A 72 -3.64 10.06 2.36
C SER A 72 -3.71 10.46 0.90
N GLN A 73 -2.77 9.96 0.11
CA GLN A 73 -2.83 10.07 -1.35
C GLN A 73 -3.93 9.19 -1.96
N TYR A 74 -4.55 8.30 -1.18
CA TYR A 74 -5.57 7.35 -1.61
C TYR A 74 -6.94 7.68 -0.99
N ALA A 75 -8.00 7.57 -1.79
CA ALA A 75 -9.38 7.54 -1.31
C ALA A 75 -9.89 6.10 -1.11
N ASN A 76 -9.37 5.15 -1.90
CA ASN A 76 -9.67 3.73 -1.76
C ASN A 76 -8.40 2.91 -1.99
N VAL A 77 -8.26 1.82 -1.24
CA VAL A 77 -7.20 0.83 -1.41
C VAL A 77 -7.82 -0.55 -1.55
N PHE A 78 -7.41 -1.30 -2.57
CA PHE A 78 -7.73 -2.72 -2.70
C PHE A 78 -6.51 -3.56 -2.37
N LEU A 79 -6.72 -4.61 -1.57
CA LEU A 79 -5.67 -5.55 -1.18
C LEU A 79 -6.05 -6.95 -1.63
N TRP A 80 -5.06 -7.69 -2.15
CA TRP A 80 -5.16 -9.12 -2.40
C TRP A 80 -4.27 -9.85 -1.40
N VAL A 81 -4.90 -10.56 -0.46
CA VAL A 81 -4.20 -11.29 0.61
C VAL A 81 -4.32 -12.77 0.35
N ASP A 82 -3.18 -13.46 0.22
CA ASP A 82 -3.14 -14.91 -0.01
C ASP A 82 -3.84 -15.65 1.13
N LYS A 83 -4.80 -16.51 0.78
CA LYS A 83 -5.61 -17.24 1.75
C LYS A 83 -4.82 -18.23 2.60
N LYS A 84 -3.70 -18.75 2.07
CA LYS A 84 -2.91 -19.79 2.74
C LYS A 84 -1.89 -19.20 3.70
N SER A 85 -1.23 -18.11 3.34
CA SER A 85 -0.12 -17.53 4.10
C SER A 85 -0.44 -16.19 4.74
N GLY A 86 -1.56 -15.55 4.40
CA GLY A 86 -1.88 -14.18 4.83
C GLY A 86 -0.96 -13.11 4.23
N ALA A 87 -0.19 -13.45 3.20
CA ALA A 87 0.74 -12.51 2.58
C ALA A 87 0.00 -11.54 1.66
N LEU A 88 0.36 -10.26 1.69
CA LEU A 88 -0.09 -9.28 0.70
C LEU A 88 0.55 -9.61 -0.65
N MET A 89 -0.28 -9.98 -1.64
CA MET A 89 0.15 -10.36 -2.99
C MET A 89 0.08 -9.17 -3.96
N ARG A 90 -0.95 -8.32 -3.81
CA ARG A 90 -1.14 -7.10 -4.60
C ARG A 90 -1.82 -6.03 -3.75
N MET A 91 -1.47 -4.77 -3.99
CA MET A 91 -2.22 -3.60 -3.54
C MET A 91 -2.47 -2.67 -4.73
N GLU A 92 -3.66 -2.07 -4.78
CA GLU A 92 -4.01 -1.00 -5.71
C GLU A 92 -4.57 0.19 -4.94
N GLY A 93 -3.95 1.36 -5.10
CA GLY A 93 -4.37 2.61 -4.50
C GLY A 93 -5.04 3.51 -5.53
N TYR A 94 -6.22 4.01 -5.19
CA TYR A 94 -7.04 4.88 -6.04
C TYR A 94 -7.13 6.29 -5.46
N ASP A 95 -7.01 7.30 -6.31
CA ASP A 95 -7.09 8.71 -5.93
C ASP A 95 -8.54 9.14 -5.58
N ALA A 96 -8.70 10.41 -5.18
CA ALA A 96 -10.00 11.01 -4.87
C ALA A 96 -10.98 11.05 -6.05
N ASN A 97 -10.49 10.91 -7.29
CA ASN A 97 -11.31 10.83 -8.50
C ASN A 97 -11.66 9.39 -8.88
N GLY A 98 -11.26 8.40 -8.07
CA GLY A 98 -11.47 6.98 -8.36
C GLY A 98 -10.57 6.44 -9.46
N LYS A 99 -9.45 7.11 -9.75
CA LYS A 99 -8.45 6.66 -10.74
C LYS A 99 -7.36 5.84 -10.06
N LEU A 100 -6.93 4.75 -10.69
CA LEU A 100 -5.79 3.98 -10.20
C LEU A 100 -4.55 4.85 -10.23
N ALA A 101 -3.94 5.07 -9.06
CA ALA A 101 -2.77 5.92 -8.90
C ALA A 101 -1.49 5.09 -8.72
N LYS A 102 -1.57 4.00 -7.96
CA LYS A 102 -0.41 3.16 -7.67
C LYS A 102 -0.78 1.67 -7.57
N ARG A 103 0.12 0.80 -8.00
CA ARG A 103 0.03 -0.66 -7.86
C ARG A 103 1.30 -1.24 -7.25
N PHE A 104 1.14 -2.07 -6.24
CA PHE A 104 2.19 -2.89 -5.65
C PHE A 104 1.90 -4.34 -5.97
N GLU A 105 2.88 -5.09 -6.45
CA GLU A 105 2.71 -6.50 -6.81
C GLU A 105 3.93 -7.31 -6.42
N VAL A 106 3.69 -8.41 -5.69
CA VAL A 106 4.74 -9.37 -5.36
C VAL A 106 5.10 -10.14 -6.62
N VAL A 107 6.30 -9.88 -7.13
CA VAL A 107 6.82 -10.53 -8.35
C VAL A 107 7.64 -11.78 -8.04
N SER A 108 8.28 -11.86 -6.87
CA SER A 108 8.96 -13.09 -6.44
C SER A 108 9.04 -13.22 -4.93
N THR A 109 9.13 -14.48 -4.47
CA THR A 109 9.33 -14.86 -3.08
C THR A 109 10.62 -15.65 -2.91
N GLN A 110 11.14 -15.72 -1.69
CA GLN A 110 12.32 -16.49 -1.33
C GLN A 110 12.10 -17.20 -0.01
N LYS A 111 12.87 -18.27 0.23
CA LYS A 111 12.89 -18.97 1.51
C LYS A 111 14.15 -18.58 2.30
N ILE A 112 13.97 -18.00 3.48
CA ILE A 112 15.03 -17.64 4.43
C ILE A 112 14.68 -18.33 5.75
N ASP A 113 15.62 -19.09 6.33
CA ASP A 113 15.44 -19.82 7.59
C ASP A 113 14.12 -20.61 7.66
N ASN A 114 13.85 -21.34 6.56
CA ASN A 114 12.65 -22.17 6.36
C ASN A 114 11.31 -21.41 6.32
N ARG A 115 11.32 -20.08 6.24
CA ARG A 115 10.12 -19.22 6.10
C ARG A 115 10.10 -18.52 4.74
N TRP A 116 8.90 -18.35 4.19
CA TRP A 116 8.71 -17.63 2.93
C TRP A 116 8.66 -16.12 3.19
N PHE A 117 9.51 -15.40 2.49
CA PHE A 117 9.56 -13.94 2.50
C PHE A 117 9.32 -13.41 1.10
N LEU A 118 8.86 -12.16 1.04
CA LEU A 118 8.98 -11.35 -0.15
C LEU A 118 10.45 -11.31 -0.59
N LYS A 119 10.71 -11.56 -1.87
CA LYS A 119 12.03 -11.31 -2.46
C LYS A 119 12.03 -9.99 -3.20
N GLN A 120 10.99 -9.77 -4.01
CA GLN A 120 10.88 -8.58 -4.82
C GLN A 120 9.42 -8.15 -4.94
N MET A 121 9.17 -6.87 -4.71
CA MET A 121 7.90 -6.20 -4.95
C MET A 121 8.11 -5.15 -6.03
N ARG A 122 7.22 -5.14 -7.02
CA ARG A 122 7.16 -4.11 -8.05
C ARG A 122 6.15 -3.06 -7.62
N VAL A 123 6.58 -1.79 -7.62
CA VAL A 123 5.74 -0.62 -7.33
C VAL A 123 5.63 0.19 -8.61
N GLU A 124 4.41 0.42 -9.07
CA GLU A 124 4.10 1.11 -10.32
C GLU A 124 3.23 2.33 -10.03
N GLU A 125 3.66 3.49 -10.50
CA GLU A 125 2.80 4.68 -10.58
C GLU A 125 2.10 4.67 -11.94
N MET A 126 0.83 5.04 -11.94
CA MET A 126 -0.02 4.94 -13.13
C MET A 126 -0.31 6.32 -13.71
N GLN A 127 -0.32 6.44 -15.03
CA GLN A 127 -0.74 7.66 -15.72
C GLN A 127 -2.23 7.92 -15.41
N PRO A 128 -2.59 9.11 -14.88
CA PRO A 128 -3.94 9.40 -14.42
C PRO A 128 -5.02 9.11 -15.46
N GLY A 129 -6.01 8.31 -15.08
CA GLY A 129 -7.16 7.97 -15.94
C GLY A 129 -6.87 6.91 -17.00
N THR A 130 -5.71 6.25 -16.93
CA THR A 130 -5.35 5.13 -17.80
C THR A 130 -4.80 3.96 -16.98
N ASN A 131 -4.57 2.82 -17.65
CA ASN A 131 -3.84 1.69 -17.08
C ASN A 131 -2.37 1.65 -17.52
N LYS A 132 -1.82 2.75 -18.04
CA LYS A 132 -0.41 2.82 -18.45
C LYS A 132 0.48 3.13 -17.24
N VAL A 133 1.58 2.40 -17.13
CA VAL A 133 2.60 2.64 -16.11
C VAL A 133 3.40 3.89 -16.49
N GLU A 134 3.47 4.85 -15.57
CA GLU A 134 4.29 6.06 -15.69
C GLU A 134 5.71 5.79 -15.17
N SER A 135 5.82 5.19 -13.99
CA SER A 135 7.11 4.91 -13.36
C SER A 135 7.10 3.56 -12.65
N ARG A 136 8.28 2.98 -12.47
CA ARG A 136 8.44 1.67 -11.83
C ARG A 136 9.62 1.67 -10.86
N THR A 137 9.37 1.19 -9.65
CA THR A 137 10.36 0.96 -8.60
C THR A 137 10.30 -0.50 -8.17
N TYR A 138 11.44 -1.07 -7.79
CA TYR A 138 11.49 -2.40 -7.18
C TYR A 138 12.01 -2.31 -5.75
N LEU A 139 11.27 -2.93 -4.83
CA LEU A 139 11.72 -3.19 -3.47
C LEU A 139 12.25 -4.62 -3.42
N GLU A 140 13.51 -4.78 -3.04
CA GLU A 140 14.18 -6.07 -2.98
C GLU A 140 14.69 -6.35 -1.57
N ILE A 141 14.42 -7.56 -1.08
CA ILE A 141 15.01 -8.08 0.15
C ILE A 141 16.19 -8.96 -0.26
N LYS A 142 17.39 -8.54 0.10
CA LYS A 142 18.60 -9.35 -0.08
C LYS A 142 18.77 -10.30 1.10
N LYS A 143 19.33 -11.47 0.82
CA LYS A 143 19.78 -12.42 1.83
C LYS A 143 21.04 -11.89 2.52
#